data_AF-A0A6N9J8R6-F1
#
_entry.id   AF-A0A6N9J8R6-F1
#
_cell.length_a   1.000
_cell.length_b   1.000
_cell.length_c   1.000
_cell.angle_alpha   90.00
_cell.angle_beta   90.00
_cell.angle_gamma   90.00
#
_symmetry.space_group_name_H-M   'P 1'
#
loop_
_entity.id
_entity.type
_entity.pdbx_description
1 polymer ?
#
loop_
_entity_poly.entity_id
_entity_poly.type
_entity_poly.pdbx_seq_one_letter_code
_entity_poly.pdbx_strand_id
1 'polypeptide(L)'
;MAKTEETNGLNIREWVRDRILFLAVAIFVVGAAGYIGAGKFLDAHSIWLHPVREFALLISLIGVISLGYEIFLRELTFNEYKEALQEIVNPDAVRLGIVGIYKNRSELAQATSFEILFKNVRKEVFIGGSSLLSISTASRELIKEKVLSGITVRLLVMDPDSPVVELITKQGGGRHTFLNEIKTSLLLLQKLHHEILDDNTPNKGKLSVHCYETIPSHSFISIDAQSSSGVIIADIGPYLGRSTPRPSMQVINKKNGMFDYWKEMNNIMWENSKPFSMEDDPSTKSTKALVLASGVETEYYDSDSDSWKKASICQMGNGWQGIKGGQWVWVRDTVTTEEAITGSQKKLRLQFNLPTESAVRRAEMLLRSDDTCHIIVNDVRLLQEYGGAEYADPFLIDIDQYLVSGDNTITFELVSYAKPDAKAPEDNPTGLIYRLQVEYS
;
A
#
# COMPACT_ATOMS: atom_id res chain seq x y z
N MET A 1 9.19 -43.14 20.15
CA MET A 1 8.45 -42.57 21.29
C MET A 1 9.10 -41.25 21.64
N ALA A 2 8.61 -40.16 21.05
CA ALA A 2 9.00 -38.79 21.38
C ALA A 2 7.70 -37.97 21.24
N LYS A 3 7.20 -37.45 22.35
CA LYS A 3 5.97 -36.65 22.40
C LYS A 3 6.25 -35.30 21.75
N THR A 4 5.53 -35.01 20.68
CA THR A 4 5.42 -33.72 20.02
C THR A 4 4.57 -32.79 20.90
N GLU A 5 5.11 -31.64 21.28
CA GLU A 5 4.32 -30.53 21.82
C GLU A 5 3.67 -29.76 20.66
N GLU A 6 2.34 -29.64 20.69
CA GLU A 6 1.55 -28.82 19.79
C GLU A 6 1.73 -27.34 20.16
N THR A 7 2.33 -26.54 19.27
CA THR A 7 2.26 -25.08 19.38
C THR A 7 1.22 -24.56 18.40
N ASN A 8 -0.04 -24.55 18.85
CA ASN A 8 -1.02 -23.56 18.40
C ASN A 8 -0.41 -22.19 18.69
N GLY A 9 0.02 -21.48 17.65
CA GLY A 9 0.52 -20.11 17.74
C GLY A 9 -0.61 -19.13 18.05
N LEU A 10 -1.24 -19.27 19.22
CA LEU A 10 -1.90 -18.15 19.88
C LEU A 10 -0.88 -17.02 19.90
N ASN A 11 -1.28 -15.82 19.50
CA ASN A 11 -0.46 -14.64 19.67
C ASN A 11 -0.25 -14.46 21.18
N ILE A 12 0.81 -15.09 21.72
CA ILE A 12 1.04 -15.30 23.16
C ILE A 12 0.94 -13.96 23.89
N ARG A 13 1.33 -12.87 23.23
CA ARG A 13 1.25 -11.52 23.73
C ARG A 13 -0.18 -11.04 23.97
N GLU A 14 -1.08 -11.23 23.01
CA GLU A 14 -2.50 -10.88 23.16
C GLU A 14 -3.19 -11.80 24.17
N TRP A 15 -2.89 -13.10 24.09
CA TRP A 15 -3.44 -14.09 25.03
C TRP A 15 -3.04 -13.82 26.49
N VAL A 16 -1.76 -13.46 26.74
CA VAL A 16 -1.29 -13.08 28.08
C VAL A 16 -1.93 -11.77 28.52
N ARG A 17 -2.01 -10.77 27.63
CA ARG A 17 -2.64 -9.47 27.93
C ARG A 17 -4.09 -9.65 28.38
N ASP A 18 -4.87 -10.42 27.62
CA ASP A 18 -6.29 -10.60 27.88
C ASP A 18 -6.52 -11.36 29.20
N ARG A 19 -5.64 -12.30 29.57
CA ARG A 19 -5.70 -12.97 30.87
C ARG A 19 -5.33 -12.07 32.05
N ILE A 20 -4.35 -11.19 31.89
CA ILE A 20 -3.97 -10.24 32.95
C ILE A 20 -5.09 -9.21 33.16
N LEU A 21 -5.66 -8.66 32.08
CA LEU A 21 -6.83 -7.79 32.13
C LEU A 21 -8.02 -8.46 32.79
N PHE A 22 -8.34 -9.70 32.37
CA PHE A 22 -9.41 -10.48 32.97
C PHE A 22 -9.18 -10.71 34.47
N LEU A 23 -7.95 -11.02 34.89
CA LEU A 23 -7.61 -11.19 36.30
C LEU A 23 -7.78 -9.89 37.09
N ALA A 24 -7.35 -8.74 36.56
CA ALA A 24 -7.52 -7.44 37.21
C ALA A 24 -9.01 -7.08 37.39
N VAL A 25 -9.83 -7.33 36.37
CA VAL A 25 -11.29 -7.16 36.43
C VAL A 25 -11.92 -8.11 37.45
N ALA A 26 -11.52 -9.39 37.46
CA ALA A 26 -12.04 -10.38 38.41
C ALA A 26 -11.72 -9.99 39.86
N ILE A 27 -10.48 -9.56 40.14
CA ILE A 27 -10.07 -9.07 41.46
C ILE A 27 -10.92 -7.87 41.87
N PHE A 28 -11.12 -6.90 40.96
CA PHE A 28 -11.96 -5.74 41.22
C PHE A 28 -13.41 -6.13 41.56
N VAL A 29 -14.03 -6.98 40.73
CA VAL A 29 -15.42 -7.42 40.89
C VAL A 29 -15.60 -8.21 42.18
N VAL A 30 -14.66 -9.10 42.52
CA VAL A 30 -14.70 -9.88 43.77
C VAL A 30 -14.60 -8.96 44.99
N GLY A 31 -13.70 -7.97 44.97
CA GLY A 31 -13.58 -6.99 46.04
C GLY A 31 -14.85 -6.13 46.18
N ALA A 32 -15.39 -5.63 45.07
CA ALA A 32 -16.62 -4.83 45.07
C ALA A 32 -17.84 -5.64 45.55
N ALA A 33 -17.99 -6.88 45.08
CA ALA A 33 -19.06 -7.78 45.49
C ALA A 33 -18.94 -8.15 46.98
N GLY A 34 -17.72 -8.37 47.49
CA GLY A 34 -17.46 -8.59 48.91
C GLY A 34 -17.83 -7.38 49.76
N TYR A 35 -17.49 -6.17 49.32
CA TYR A 35 -17.81 -4.93 50.02
C TYR A 35 -19.32 -4.67 50.12
N ILE A 36 -20.03 -4.79 48.99
CA ILE A 36 -21.49 -4.60 48.90
C ILE A 36 -22.23 -5.73 49.61
N GLY A 37 -21.76 -6.97 49.45
CA GLY A 37 -22.37 -8.19 50.01
C GLY A 37 -22.16 -8.37 51.51
N ALA A 38 -21.08 -7.84 52.08
CA ALA A 38 -20.78 -7.99 53.51
C ALA A 38 -21.94 -7.54 54.41
N GLY A 39 -22.68 -6.49 54.03
CA GLY A 39 -23.84 -6.01 54.80
C GLY A 39 -25.12 -6.85 54.66
N LYS A 40 -25.17 -7.77 53.69
CA LYS A 40 -26.31 -8.70 53.51
C LYS A 40 -26.11 -10.04 54.21
N PHE A 41 -24.86 -10.46 54.40
CA PHE A 41 -24.52 -11.77 54.96
C PHE A 41 -24.01 -11.72 56.41
N LEU A 42 -23.58 -10.56 56.89
CA LEU A 42 -23.15 -10.37 58.28
C LEU A 42 -24.12 -9.45 59.01
N ASP A 43 -24.44 -9.80 60.25
CA ASP A 43 -25.30 -9.00 61.11
C ASP A 43 -24.68 -7.62 61.40
N ALA A 44 -25.51 -6.59 61.52
CA ALA A 44 -25.08 -5.20 61.67
C ALA A 44 -24.26 -4.94 62.95
N HIS A 45 -24.38 -5.83 63.93
CA HIS A 45 -23.64 -5.79 65.21
C HIS A 45 -22.42 -6.73 65.23
N SER A 46 -22.09 -7.37 64.11
CA SER A 46 -20.94 -8.27 64.02
C SER A 46 -19.63 -7.48 64.05
N ILE A 47 -18.74 -7.86 64.96
CA ILE A 47 -17.37 -7.33 65.06
C ILE A 47 -16.54 -7.55 63.78
N TRP A 48 -16.97 -8.46 62.90
CA TRP A 48 -16.27 -8.81 61.66
C TRP A 48 -16.71 -8.01 60.44
N LEU A 49 -17.83 -7.27 60.53
CA LEU A 49 -18.37 -6.52 59.39
C LEU A 49 -17.40 -5.46 58.87
N HIS A 50 -16.78 -4.70 59.77
CA HIS A 50 -15.82 -3.64 59.43
C HIS A 50 -14.52 -4.19 58.82
N PRO A 51 -13.83 -5.16 59.46
CA PRO A 51 -12.63 -5.77 58.87
C PRO A 51 -12.85 -6.38 57.49
N VAL A 52 -13.97 -7.08 57.27
CA VAL A 52 -14.28 -7.71 55.98
C VAL A 52 -14.53 -6.67 54.89
N ARG A 53 -15.21 -5.56 55.21
CA ARG A 53 -15.42 -4.46 54.26
C ARG A 53 -14.11 -3.77 53.89
N GLU A 54 -13.27 -3.45 54.88
CA GLU A 54 -11.98 -2.80 54.60
C GLU A 54 -11.06 -3.70 53.75
N PHE A 55 -11.03 -4.99 54.05
CA PHE A 55 -10.28 -5.96 53.25
C PHE A 55 -10.81 -6.10 51.82
N ALA A 56 -12.14 -6.15 51.64
CA ALA A 56 -12.76 -6.21 50.33
C ALA A 56 -12.54 -4.93 49.50
N LEU A 57 -12.53 -3.77 50.15
CA LEU A 57 -12.21 -2.49 49.51
C LEU A 57 -10.74 -2.43 49.07
N LEU A 58 -9.82 -2.96 49.89
CA LEU A 58 -8.41 -3.07 49.54
C LEU A 58 -8.19 -3.98 48.33
N ILE A 59 -8.88 -5.13 48.26
CA ILE A 59 -8.88 -6.02 47.08
C ILE A 59 -9.40 -5.28 45.84
N SER A 60 -10.50 -4.53 45.97
CA SER A 60 -11.07 -3.75 44.87
C SER A 60 -10.08 -2.69 44.36
N LEU A 61 -9.41 -1.97 45.27
CA LEU A 61 -8.41 -0.97 44.94
C LEU A 61 -7.21 -1.56 44.18
N ILE A 62 -6.73 -2.74 44.60
CA ILE A 62 -5.67 -3.48 43.88
C ILE A 62 -6.10 -3.79 42.44
N GLY A 63 -7.36 -4.21 42.25
CA GLY A 63 -7.92 -4.45 40.91
C GLY A 63 -7.91 -3.21 40.02
N VAL A 64 -8.31 -2.04 40.55
CA VAL A 64 -8.31 -0.77 39.81
C VAL A 64 -6.90 -0.32 39.44
N ILE A 65 -5.94 -0.39 40.38
CA ILE A 65 -4.56 0.02 40.14
C ILE A 65 -3.90 -0.90 39.09
N SER A 66 -4.13 -2.21 39.19
CA SER A 66 -3.63 -3.19 38.22
C SER A 66 -4.19 -2.96 36.81
N LEU A 67 -5.48 -2.64 36.72
CA LEU A 67 -6.13 -2.32 35.46
C LEU A 67 -5.59 -1.03 34.84
N GLY A 68 -5.38 0.02 35.65
CA GLY A 68 -4.77 1.27 35.20
C GLY A 68 -3.33 1.09 34.71
N TYR A 69 -2.56 0.22 35.37
CA TYR A 69 -1.19 -0.10 34.96
C TYR A 69 -1.14 -0.78 33.58
N GLU A 70 -1.96 -1.80 33.36
CA GLU A 70 -1.98 -2.55 32.09
C GLU A 70 -2.52 -1.72 30.92
N ILE A 71 -3.54 -0.87 31.15
CA ILE A 71 -4.15 -0.08 30.08
C ILE A 71 -3.29 1.12 29.69
N PHE A 72 -2.65 1.81 30.65
CA PHE A 72 -1.99 3.08 30.38
C PHE A 72 -0.48 3.02 30.55
N LEU A 73 0.00 2.58 31.72
CA LEU A 73 1.42 2.69 32.06
C LEU A 73 2.27 1.74 31.25
N ARG A 74 1.79 0.52 30.99
CA ARG A 74 2.53 -0.48 30.23
C ARG A 74 2.72 -0.07 28.77
N GLU A 75 1.73 0.53 28.14
CA GLU A 75 1.83 0.96 26.74
C GLU A 75 2.77 2.16 26.59
N LEU A 76 2.68 3.14 27.49
CA LEU A 76 3.61 4.26 27.58
C LEU A 76 5.05 3.79 27.81
N THR A 77 5.29 2.98 28.84
CA THR A 77 6.64 2.47 29.14
C THR A 77 7.16 1.58 28.01
N PHE A 78 6.34 0.71 27.42
CA PHE A 78 6.79 -0.16 26.33
C PHE A 78 7.20 0.65 25.09
N ASN A 79 6.48 1.70 24.75
CA ASN A 79 6.85 2.57 23.63
C ASN A 79 8.15 3.32 23.92
N GLU A 80 8.31 3.89 25.11
CA GLU A 80 9.57 4.52 25.54
C GLU A 80 10.75 3.54 25.54
N TYR A 81 10.56 2.32 26.09
CA TYR A 81 11.58 1.27 26.07
C TYR A 81 11.92 0.84 24.65
N LYS A 82 10.94 0.72 23.75
CA LYS A 82 11.16 0.34 22.36
C LYS A 82 11.92 1.43 21.61
N GLU A 83 11.58 2.70 21.79
CA GLU A 83 12.33 3.82 21.23
C GLU A 83 13.76 3.80 21.75
N ALA A 84 13.97 3.73 23.07
CA ALA A 84 15.29 3.63 23.66
C ALA A 84 16.09 2.41 23.17
N LEU A 85 15.44 1.24 23.02
CA LEU A 85 16.10 0.05 22.46
C LEU A 85 16.48 0.25 21.00
N GLN A 86 15.63 0.90 20.19
CA GLN A 86 15.96 1.22 18.80
C GLN A 86 17.15 2.18 18.71
N GLU A 87 17.25 3.16 19.61
CA GLU A 87 18.44 4.03 19.71
C GLU A 87 19.71 3.25 20.08
N ILE A 88 19.59 2.22 20.93
CA ILE A 88 20.72 1.39 21.35
C ILE A 88 21.13 0.38 20.27
N VAL A 89 20.17 -0.25 19.59
CA VAL A 89 20.41 -1.34 18.63
C VAL A 89 20.87 -0.80 17.28
N ASN A 90 20.42 0.39 16.87
CA ASN A 90 20.84 1.00 15.61
C ASN A 90 21.09 2.52 15.74
N PRO A 91 22.12 2.91 16.51
CA PRO A 91 22.39 4.31 16.83
C PRO A 91 22.67 5.14 15.58
N ASP A 92 23.30 4.57 14.56
CA ASP A 92 23.58 5.27 13.31
C ASP A 92 22.31 5.55 12.50
N ALA A 93 21.36 4.60 12.41
CA ALA A 93 20.09 4.85 11.73
C ALA A 93 19.31 5.98 12.40
N VAL A 94 19.23 5.96 13.74
CA VAL A 94 18.54 7.01 14.51
C VAL A 94 19.24 8.36 14.39
N ARG A 95 20.58 8.38 14.43
CA ARG A 95 21.39 9.59 14.23
C ARG A 95 21.18 10.17 12.84
N LEU A 96 21.11 9.31 11.83
CA LEU A 96 20.88 9.68 10.44
C LEU A 96 19.41 10.04 10.13
N GLY A 97 18.49 9.86 11.08
CA GLY A 97 17.06 10.13 10.91
C GLY A 97 16.34 9.09 10.04
N ILE A 98 16.89 7.88 9.91
CA ILE A 98 16.27 6.77 9.17
C ILE A 98 15.24 6.10 10.08
N VAL A 99 13.97 6.14 9.68
CA VAL A 99 12.85 5.52 10.40
C VAL A 99 12.69 4.06 9.99
N GLY A 100 12.89 3.76 8.72
CA GLY A 100 12.72 2.42 8.18
C GLY A 100 13.39 2.23 6.83
N ILE A 101 13.81 1.00 6.57
CA ILE A 101 14.26 0.52 5.27
C ILE A 101 13.38 -0.67 4.91
N TYR A 102 12.70 -0.56 3.77
CA TYR A 102 11.75 -1.52 3.27
C TYR A 102 12.34 -2.17 2.02
N LYS A 103 12.15 -3.48 1.85
CA LYS A 103 12.71 -4.23 0.70
C LYS A 103 12.06 -3.80 -0.61
N ASN A 104 10.79 -3.43 -0.55
CA ASN A 104 9.99 -3.05 -1.72
C ASN A 104 8.80 -2.16 -1.33
N ARG A 105 8.08 -1.66 -2.34
CA ARG A 105 6.92 -0.79 -2.15
C ARG A 105 5.73 -1.48 -1.47
N SER A 106 5.57 -2.80 -1.59
CA SER A 106 4.49 -3.52 -0.91
C SER A 106 4.69 -3.52 0.59
N GLU A 107 5.93 -3.78 1.04
CA GLU A 107 6.30 -3.72 2.46
C GLU A 107 6.18 -2.28 3.01
N LEU A 108 6.61 -1.29 2.22
CA LEU A 108 6.39 0.13 2.57
C LEU A 108 4.89 0.44 2.71
N ALA A 109 4.05 0.00 1.77
CA ALA A 109 2.62 0.29 1.77
C ALA A 109 1.87 -0.34 2.97
N GLN A 110 2.34 -1.52 3.44
CA GLN A 110 1.84 -2.13 4.67
C GLN A 110 2.22 -1.32 5.91
N ALA A 111 3.42 -0.74 5.94
CA ALA A 111 3.90 0.06 7.06
C ALA A 111 3.32 1.49 7.07
N THR A 112 3.20 2.11 5.90
CA THR A 112 2.65 3.45 5.73
C THR A 112 2.00 3.58 4.36
N SER A 113 0.67 3.66 4.34
CA SER A 113 -0.07 3.85 3.10
C SER A 113 0.11 5.28 2.55
N PHE A 114 -0.08 5.41 1.22
CA PHE A 114 -0.01 6.69 0.54
C PHE A 114 -1.03 7.70 1.07
N GLU A 115 -2.22 7.23 1.44
CA GLU A 115 -3.28 8.04 2.04
C GLU A 115 -2.86 8.61 3.39
N ILE A 116 -2.21 7.80 4.24
CA ILE A 116 -1.72 8.23 5.56
C ILE A 116 -0.66 9.34 5.39
N LEU A 117 0.24 9.18 4.43
CA LEU A 117 1.24 10.20 4.11
C LEU A 117 0.59 11.53 3.70
N PHE A 118 -0.43 11.47 2.85
CA PHE A 118 -1.11 12.67 2.34
C PHE A 118 -2.04 13.32 3.36
N LYS A 119 -2.55 12.58 4.34
CA LYS A 119 -3.52 13.09 5.33
C LYS A 119 -3.00 14.28 6.13
N ASN A 120 -1.70 14.30 6.45
CA ASN A 120 -1.11 15.28 7.38
C ASN A 120 -0.27 16.37 6.70
N VAL A 121 -0.33 16.48 5.37
CA VAL A 121 0.43 17.49 4.62
C VAL A 121 -0.12 18.89 4.93
N ARG A 122 0.77 19.85 5.19
CA ARG A 122 0.39 21.22 5.55
C ARG A 122 0.75 22.26 4.49
N LYS A 123 1.83 22.06 3.74
CA LYS A 123 2.38 23.07 2.82
C LYS A 123 2.66 22.51 1.44
N GLU A 124 3.37 21.40 1.36
CA GLU A 124 3.89 20.91 0.09
C GLU A 124 4.00 19.39 0.03
N VAL A 125 3.60 18.85 -1.14
CA VAL A 125 3.99 17.53 -1.60
C VAL A 125 4.90 17.67 -2.81
N PHE A 126 6.06 17.02 -2.80
CA PHE A 126 6.97 16.99 -3.94
C PHE A 126 7.36 15.54 -4.29
N ILE A 127 6.95 15.07 -5.46
CA ILE A 127 7.14 13.69 -5.90
C ILE A 127 7.97 13.65 -7.17
N GLY A 128 9.02 12.82 -7.17
CA GLY A 128 9.87 12.60 -8.32
C GLY A 128 9.99 11.12 -8.68
N GLY A 129 9.90 10.80 -9.97
CA GLY A 129 10.06 9.44 -10.43
C GLY A 129 10.09 9.34 -11.94
N SER A 130 10.27 8.13 -12.47
CA SER A 130 10.53 7.95 -13.91
C SER A 130 9.29 8.22 -14.76
N SER A 131 8.19 7.49 -14.54
CA SER A 131 6.92 7.75 -15.24
C SER A 131 5.85 8.40 -14.36
N LEU A 132 5.91 8.24 -13.03
CA LEU A 132 4.84 8.65 -12.09
C LEU A 132 3.44 8.06 -12.37
N LEU A 133 3.34 7.00 -13.19
CA LEU A 133 2.04 6.43 -13.57
C LEU A 133 1.12 6.10 -12.39
N SER A 134 1.65 5.44 -11.36
CA SER A 134 0.86 5.11 -10.15
C SER A 134 0.33 6.35 -9.42
N ILE A 135 1.04 7.47 -9.51
CA ILE A 135 0.67 8.73 -8.85
C ILE A 135 -0.41 9.44 -9.66
N SER A 136 -0.26 9.49 -10.99
CA SER A 136 -1.25 10.08 -11.88
C SER A 136 -2.55 9.27 -12.00
N THR A 137 -2.56 8.02 -11.53
CA THR A 137 -3.72 7.13 -11.56
C THR A 137 -4.32 6.96 -10.16
N ALA A 138 -3.66 6.17 -9.30
CA ALA A 138 -4.20 5.76 -8.00
C ALA A 138 -4.25 6.92 -6.99
N SER A 139 -3.34 7.89 -7.08
CA SER A 139 -3.30 9.05 -6.17
C SER A 139 -3.87 10.33 -6.78
N ARG A 140 -4.54 10.23 -7.94
CA ARG A 140 -5.08 11.37 -8.68
C ARG A 140 -6.02 12.22 -7.83
N GLU A 141 -7.03 11.60 -7.22
CA GLU A 141 -8.04 12.31 -6.42
C GLU A 141 -7.43 12.90 -5.16
N LEU A 142 -6.46 12.21 -4.54
CA LEU A 142 -5.70 12.75 -3.41
C LEU A 142 -4.93 14.01 -3.81
N ILE A 143 -4.25 14.01 -4.97
CA ILE A 143 -3.55 15.19 -5.47
C ILE A 143 -4.55 16.34 -5.69
N LYS A 144 -5.69 16.05 -6.34
CA LYS A 144 -6.76 17.03 -6.54
C LYS A 144 -7.20 17.66 -5.22
N GLU A 145 -7.55 16.83 -4.25
CA GLU A 145 -8.00 17.26 -2.92
C GLU A 145 -6.96 18.17 -2.24
N LYS A 146 -5.67 17.80 -2.28
CA LYS A 146 -4.61 18.62 -1.66
C LYS A 146 -4.44 19.96 -2.36
N VAL A 147 -4.44 19.98 -3.68
CA VAL A 147 -4.36 21.24 -4.43
C VAL A 147 -5.58 22.13 -4.13
N LEU A 148 -6.80 21.57 -4.13
CA LEU A 148 -8.00 22.33 -3.78
C LEU A 148 -7.99 22.82 -2.33
N SER A 149 -7.27 22.12 -1.42
CA SER A 149 -7.07 22.52 -0.03
C SER A 149 -5.98 23.58 0.18
N GLY A 150 -5.40 24.15 -0.88
CA GLY A 150 -4.36 25.19 -0.77
C GLY A 150 -2.93 24.67 -0.75
N ILE A 151 -2.71 23.36 -0.89
CA ILE A 151 -1.37 22.75 -0.79
C ILE A 151 -0.68 22.78 -2.15
N THR A 152 0.63 23.08 -2.15
CA THR A 152 1.44 23.03 -3.38
C THR A 152 1.85 21.60 -3.69
N VAL A 153 1.62 21.15 -4.92
CA VAL A 153 2.04 19.83 -5.40
C VAL A 153 3.02 20.00 -6.55
N ARG A 154 4.26 19.57 -6.34
CA ARG A 154 5.32 19.50 -7.36
C ARG A 154 5.49 18.07 -7.82
N LEU A 155 5.52 17.85 -9.12
CA LEU A 155 5.70 16.53 -9.74
C LEU A 155 6.85 16.59 -10.74
N LEU A 156 7.74 15.62 -10.66
CA LEU A 156 8.91 15.53 -11.52
C LEU A 156 8.90 14.18 -12.26
N VAL A 157 8.77 14.24 -13.60
CA VAL A 157 8.60 13.11 -14.51
C VAL A 157 9.75 13.06 -15.51
N MET A 158 10.15 11.90 -15.99
CA MET A 158 11.17 11.81 -17.04
C MET A 158 10.61 12.39 -18.35
N ASP A 159 11.42 13.14 -19.09
CA ASP A 159 11.03 13.65 -20.39
C ASP A 159 10.88 12.49 -21.40
N PRO A 160 9.70 12.31 -22.05
CA PRO A 160 9.49 11.23 -23.00
C PRO A 160 10.45 11.29 -24.20
N ASP A 161 10.95 12.46 -24.57
CA ASP A 161 11.87 12.66 -25.70
C ASP A 161 13.35 12.58 -25.28
N SER A 162 13.62 12.29 -24.00
CA SER A 162 14.98 12.13 -23.50
C SER A 162 15.67 10.89 -24.12
N PRO A 163 16.96 11.00 -24.50
CA PRO A 163 17.79 9.84 -24.88
C PRO A 163 17.83 8.75 -23.81
N VAL A 164 17.61 9.09 -22.55
CA VAL A 164 17.53 8.12 -21.44
C VAL A 164 16.33 7.20 -21.58
N VAL A 165 15.17 7.71 -22.04
CA VAL A 165 13.97 6.89 -22.25
C VAL A 165 14.21 5.90 -23.38
N GLU A 166 14.86 6.33 -24.46
CA GLU A 166 15.25 5.43 -25.56
C GLU A 166 16.20 4.34 -25.06
N LEU A 167 17.21 4.69 -24.27
CA LEU A 167 18.17 3.75 -23.71
C LEU A 167 17.50 2.71 -22.80
N ILE A 168 16.62 3.14 -21.89
CA ILE A 168 15.87 2.25 -21.00
C ILE A 168 14.93 1.35 -21.82
N THR A 169 14.26 1.90 -22.83
CA THR A 169 13.35 1.17 -23.72
C THR A 169 14.10 0.06 -24.47
N LYS A 170 15.30 0.36 -24.99
CA LYS A 170 16.16 -0.64 -25.65
C LYS A 170 16.62 -1.73 -24.69
N GLN A 171 16.97 -1.38 -23.44
CA GLN A 171 17.32 -2.37 -22.42
C GLN A 171 16.15 -3.29 -22.04
N GLY A 172 14.92 -2.79 -22.08
CA GLY A 172 13.69 -3.57 -21.88
C GLY A 172 13.23 -4.36 -23.10
N GLY A 173 14.13 -4.69 -24.04
CA GLY A 173 13.81 -5.46 -25.25
C GLY A 173 13.12 -4.66 -26.35
N GLY A 174 13.19 -3.32 -26.32
CA GLY A 174 12.65 -2.44 -27.35
C GLY A 174 11.14 -2.20 -27.28
N ARG A 175 10.44 -2.72 -26.25
CA ARG A 175 9.01 -2.49 -26.05
C ARG A 175 8.76 -1.06 -25.57
N HIS A 176 7.92 -0.32 -26.27
CA HIS A 176 7.60 1.09 -25.96
C HIS A 176 6.82 1.31 -24.65
N THR A 177 6.59 0.26 -23.84
CA THR A 177 5.81 0.32 -22.60
C THR A 177 6.28 1.46 -21.68
N PHE A 178 7.58 1.61 -21.46
CA PHE A 178 8.10 2.68 -20.57
C PHE A 178 7.84 4.09 -21.11
N LEU A 179 8.08 4.33 -22.40
CA LEU A 179 7.75 5.59 -23.07
C LEU A 179 6.25 5.91 -22.95
N ASN A 180 5.42 4.90 -23.16
CA ASN A 180 3.96 5.05 -23.11
C ASN A 180 3.47 5.33 -21.70
N GLU A 181 4.07 4.70 -20.68
CA GLU A 181 3.77 5.05 -19.28
C GLU A 181 4.05 6.53 -19.00
N ILE A 182 5.17 7.09 -19.48
CA ILE A 182 5.53 8.50 -19.29
C ILE A 182 4.48 9.39 -19.97
N LYS A 183 4.20 9.13 -21.26
CA LYS A 183 3.23 9.90 -22.05
C LYS A 183 1.83 9.87 -21.42
N THR A 184 1.37 8.70 -21.00
CA THR A 184 0.08 8.54 -20.32
C THR A 184 0.05 9.29 -19.00
N SER A 185 1.13 9.28 -18.23
CA SER A 185 1.18 9.99 -16.95
C SER A 185 1.09 11.50 -17.15
N LEU A 186 1.81 12.04 -18.13
CA LEU A 186 1.75 13.47 -18.50
C LEU A 186 0.33 13.87 -18.95
N LEU A 187 -0.30 13.06 -19.82
CA LEU A 187 -1.67 13.29 -20.27
C LEU A 187 -2.68 13.28 -19.11
N LEU A 188 -2.57 12.31 -18.19
CA LEU A 188 -3.43 12.22 -17.02
C LEU A 188 -3.24 13.43 -16.08
N LEU A 189 -2.01 13.92 -15.93
CA LEU A 189 -1.70 15.11 -15.13
C LEU A 189 -2.20 16.40 -15.79
N GLN A 190 -2.15 16.51 -17.11
CA GLN A 190 -2.78 17.60 -17.86
C GLN A 190 -4.28 17.61 -17.62
N LYS A 191 -4.95 16.45 -17.73
CA LYS A 191 -6.39 16.36 -17.45
C LYS A 191 -6.73 16.77 -16.01
N LEU A 192 -5.96 16.30 -15.04
CA LEU A 192 -6.13 16.69 -13.64
C LEU A 192 -5.94 18.20 -13.44
N HIS A 193 -4.98 18.81 -14.12
CA HIS A 193 -4.78 20.26 -14.08
C HIS A 193 -6.00 21.04 -14.59
N HIS A 194 -6.58 20.63 -15.72
CA HIS A 194 -7.81 21.23 -16.24
C HIS A 194 -8.98 21.09 -15.26
N GLU A 195 -9.19 19.91 -14.69
CA GLU A 195 -10.23 19.69 -13.68
C GLU A 195 -10.03 20.54 -12.42
N ILE A 196 -8.78 20.79 -12.02
CA ILE A 196 -8.47 21.70 -10.91
C ILE A 196 -8.74 23.14 -11.31
N LEU A 197 -8.46 23.56 -12.54
CA LEU A 197 -8.75 24.92 -13.02
C LEU A 197 -10.25 25.20 -13.09
N ASP A 198 -11.03 24.26 -13.63
CA ASP A 198 -12.48 24.36 -13.80
C ASP A 198 -13.27 24.39 -12.48
N ASP A 199 -12.67 23.89 -11.39
CA ASP A 199 -13.27 23.92 -10.07
C ASP A 199 -13.42 25.38 -9.55
N ASN A 200 -14.44 25.73 -8.77
CA ASN A 200 -14.62 27.11 -8.29
C ASN A 200 -14.06 27.38 -6.88
N THR A 201 -13.32 26.43 -6.30
CA THR A 201 -12.78 26.56 -4.95
C THR A 201 -11.82 27.76 -4.83
N PRO A 202 -12.03 28.69 -3.87
CA PRO A 202 -11.10 29.80 -3.64
C PRO A 202 -9.81 29.34 -2.95
N ASN A 203 -8.70 30.06 -3.15
CA ASN A 203 -7.39 29.81 -2.52
C ASN A 203 -6.78 28.41 -2.80
N LYS A 204 -6.90 27.92 -4.04
CA LYS A 204 -6.23 26.68 -4.47
C LYS A 204 -4.71 26.82 -4.37
N GLY A 205 -4.06 25.71 -4.06
CA GLY A 205 -2.62 25.56 -4.19
C GLY A 205 -2.22 25.48 -5.66
N LYS A 206 -0.94 25.14 -5.91
CA LYS A 206 -0.40 25.04 -7.26
C LYS A 206 -0.03 23.59 -7.58
N LEU A 207 -0.53 23.07 -8.69
CA LEU A 207 0.01 21.88 -9.33
C LEU A 207 1.10 22.29 -10.33
N SER A 208 2.31 21.75 -10.21
CA SER A 208 3.42 22.02 -11.14
C SER A 208 4.09 20.72 -11.56
N VAL A 209 4.17 20.50 -12.87
CA VAL A 209 4.83 19.34 -13.45
C VAL A 209 6.08 19.80 -14.19
N HIS A 210 7.20 19.17 -13.91
CA HIS A 210 8.45 19.38 -14.61
C HIS A 210 8.96 18.06 -15.22
N CYS A 211 9.68 18.18 -16.33
CA CYS A 211 10.34 17.08 -17.01
C CYS A 211 11.86 17.14 -16.83
N TYR A 212 12.51 16.00 -16.61
CA TYR A 212 13.98 15.88 -16.53
C TYR A 212 14.52 14.84 -17.50
N GLU A 213 15.76 15.04 -17.93
CA GLU A 213 16.38 14.25 -19.02
C GLU A 213 17.55 13.35 -18.54
N THR A 214 17.81 13.28 -17.23
CA THR A 214 18.93 12.52 -16.63
C THR A 214 18.47 11.22 -15.97
N ILE A 215 19.34 10.21 -15.91
CA ILE A 215 19.07 8.99 -15.13
C ILE A 215 18.98 9.35 -13.64
N PRO A 216 17.81 9.18 -12.99
CA PRO A 216 17.66 9.54 -11.59
C PRO A 216 18.34 8.48 -10.72
N SER A 217 19.05 8.90 -9.67
CA SER A 217 19.65 7.96 -8.71
C SER A 217 18.60 7.28 -7.82
N HIS A 218 17.41 7.88 -7.70
CA HIS A 218 16.31 7.44 -6.84
C HIS A 218 14.97 8.02 -7.34
N SER A 219 13.86 7.45 -6.88
CA SER A 219 12.56 8.13 -6.92
C SER A 219 12.14 8.50 -5.50
N PHE A 220 11.32 9.54 -5.34
CA PHE A 220 11.05 10.07 -4.01
C PHE A 220 9.66 10.66 -3.84
N ILE A 221 9.25 10.75 -2.57
CA ILE A 221 8.11 11.53 -2.09
C ILE A 221 8.64 12.38 -0.93
N SER A 222 8.58 13.69 -1.07
CA SER A 222 8.94 14.66 -0.05
C SER A 222 7.68 15.36 0.44
N ILE A 223 7.48 15.35 1.75
CA ILE A 223 6.32 15.97 2.40
C ILE A 223 6.83 17.05 3.34
N ASP A 224 6.33 18.27 3.13
CA ASP A 224 6.67 19.43 3.96
C ASP A 224 8.17 19.54 4.23
N ALA A 225 9.01 19.38 3.20
CA ALA A 225 10.46 19.25 3.35
C ALA A 225 11.14 20.52 3.91
N GLN A 226 10.42 21.63 3.97
CA GLN A 226 10.84 22.89 4.59
C GLN A 226 10.44 22.99 6.08
N SER A 227 9.68 22.02 6.60
CA SER A 227 9.25 21.93 8.00
C SER A 227 10.20 21.05 8.82
N SER A 228 10.22 21.28 10.14
CA SER A 228 10.85 20.37 11.10
C SER A 228 10.15 19.00 11.17
N SER A 229 8.87 18.94 10.77
CA SER A 229 8.09 17.71 10.69
C SER A 229 8.14 17.04 9.32
N GLY A 230 9.07 17.46 8.45
CA GLY A 230 9.16 16.94 7.09
C GLY A 230 9.57 15.47 7.05
N VAL A 231 9.03 14.76 6.05
CA VAL A 231 9.33 13.35 5.79
C VAL A 231 9.75 13.19 4.34
N ILE A 232 10.78 12.39 4.09
CA ILE A 232 11.16 11.99 2.73
C ILE A 232 11.18 10.46 2.66
N ILE A 233 10.54 9.94 1.61
CA ILE A 233 10.65 8.54 1.22
C ILE A 233 11.47 8.51 -0.07
N ALA A 234 12.56 7.75 -0.07
CA ALA A 234 13.42 7.57 -1.23
C ALA A 234 13.49 6.08 -1.62
N ASP A 235 13.02 5.75 -2.82
CA ASP A 235 13.27 4.46 -3.47
C ASP A 235 14.68 4.47 -4.07
N ILE A 236 15.57 3.68 -3.51
CA ILE A 236 16.99 3.68 -3.86
C ILE A 236 17.23 2.89 -5.14
N GLY A 237 17.92 3.53 -6.09
CA GLY A 237 18.37 2.92 -7.34
C GLY A 237 17.59 3.41 -8.56
N PRO A 238 18.27 3.54 -9.72
CA PRO A 238 17.65 3.98 -10.95
C PRO A 238 16.63 2.94 -11.43
N TYR A 239 15.55 3.42 -12.04
CA TYR A 239 14.68 2.56 -12.82
C TYR A 239 15.32 2.34 -14.19
N LEU A 240 15.72 1.10 -14.48
CA LEU A 240 16.39 0.71 -15.72
C LEU A 240 15.52 -0.22 -16.56
N GLY A 241 14.20 -0.02 -16.55
CA GLY A 241 13.26 -0.81 -17.36
C GLY A 241 12.97 -2.22 -16.82
N ARG A 242 13.58 -2.62 -15.71
CA ARG A 242 13.36 -3.92 -15.06
C ARG A 242 12.42 -3.79 -13.87
N SER A 243 11.62 -4.82 -13.60
CA SER A 243 10.70 -4.88 -12.44
C SER A 243 11.39 -5.31 -11.14
N THR A 244 12.71 -5.18 -11.03
CA THR A 244 13.44 -5.57 -9.82
C THR A 244 12.96 -4.75 -8.63
N PRO A 245 12.66 -5.37 -7.48
CA PRO A 245 12.30 -4.66 -6.27
C PRO A 245 13.37 -3.63 -5.92
N ARG A 246 12.95 -2.38 -5.68
CA ARG A 246 13.84 -1.32 -5.22
C ARG A 246 13.57 -1.06 -3.74
N PRO A 247 14.60 -1.09 -2.89
CA PRO A 247 14.42 -0.80 -1.48
C PRO A 247 14.03 0.67 -1.28
N SER A 248 13.16 0.91 -0.31
CA SER A 248 12.66 2.25 0.03
C SER A 248 13.18 2.64 1.40
N MET A 249 13.66 3.86 1.55
CA MET A 249 14.11 4.42 2.82
C MET A 249 13.20 5.57 3.24
N GLN A 250 12.67 5.51 4.46
CA GLN A 250 11.93 6.61 5.07
C GLN A 250 12.85 7.37 6.02
N VAL A 251 12.95 8.68 5.82
CA VAL A 251 13.76 9.59 6.66
C VAL A 251 12.93 10.75 7.19
N ILE A 252 13.25 11.16 8.41
CA ILE A 252 12.70 12.35 9.07
C ILE A 252 13.78 13.41 9.23
N ASN A 253 13.36 14.67 9.37
CA ASN A 253 14.27 15.79 9.56
C ASN A 253 15.03 15.68 10.89
N LYS A 254 16.30 15.26 10.80
CA LYS A 254 17.28 15.30 11.90
C LYS A 254 18.52 16.04 11.45
N LYS A 255 19.10 16.82 12.36
CA LYS A 255 20.32 17.59 12.13
C LYS A 255 21.47 16.66 11.73
N ASN A 256 22.16 16.99 10.63
CA ASN A 256 23.26 16.18 10.06
C ASN A 256 22.84 14.74 9.68
N GLY A 257 21.55 14.54 9.40
CA GLY A 257 20.99 13.26 8.96
C GLY A 257 20.93 13.13 7.44
N MET A 258 20.35 12.01 6.98
CA MET A 258 20.13 11.73 5.55
C MET A 258 19.04 12.60 4.93
N PHE A 259 18.21 13.24 5.75
CA PHE A 259 17.13 14.11 5.27
C PHE A 259 17.65 15.26 4.40
N ASP A 260 18.67 15.97 4.87
CA ASP A 260 19.25 17.12 4.14
C ASP A 260 19.87 16.66 2.82
N TYR A 261 20.54 15.50 2.82
CA TYR A 261 21.09 14.89 1.61
C TYR A 261 19.99 14.63 0.56
N TRP A 262 18.90 13.96 0.94
CA TRP A 262 17.82 13.65 0.01
C TRP A 262 17.08 14.91 -0.45
N LYS A 263 16.82 15.85 0.47
CA LYS A 263 16.21 17.15 0.16
C LYS A 263 17.02 17.90 -0.90
N GLU A 264 18.34 17.93 -0.73
CA GLU A 264 19.24 18.60 -1.67
C GLU A 264 19.23 17.92 -3.04
N MET A 265 19.33 16.60 -3.10
CA MET A 265 19.24 15.86 -4.36
C MET A 265 17.90 16.12 -5.09
N ASN A 266 16.79 16.17 -4.36
CA ASN A 266 15.47 16.46 -4.92
C ASN A 266 15.39 17.88 -5.48
N ASN A 267 15.98 18.85 -4.78
CA ASN A 267 16.04 20.25 -5.23
C ASN A 267 16.90 20.39 -6.49
N ILE A 268 18.10 19.79 -6.51
CA ILE A 268 18.97 19.79 -7.70
C ILE A 268 18.25 19.21 -8.91
N MET A 269 17.52 18.10 -8.73
CA MET A 269 16.72 17.51 -9.82
C MET A 269 15.62 18.46 -10.30
N TRP A 270 14.96 19.19 -9.39
CA TRP A 270 13.96 20.20 -9.76
C TRP A 270 14.57 21.39 -10.49
N GLU A 271 15.67 21.94 -10.01
CA GLU A 271 16.33 23.11 -10.59
C GLU A 271 16.87 22.85 -12.01
N ASN A 272 17.33 21.63 -12.27
CA ASN A 272 17.83 21.22 -13.59
C ASN A 272 16.71 20.70 -14.53
N SER A 273 15.47 20.65 -14.05
CA SER A 273 14.32 20.21 -14.85
C SER A 273 13.66 21.36 -15.59
N LYS A 274 12.89 21.03 -16.63
CA LYS A 274 12.14 22.00 -17.43
C LYS A 274 10.65 21.94 -17.06
N PRO A 275 9.95 23.08 -16.90
CA PRO A 275 8.51 23.08 -16.77
C PRO A 275 7.84 22.37 -17.94
N PHE A 276 6.88 21.48 -17.66
CA PHE A 276 6.07 20.84 -18.69
C PHE A 276 4.86 21.71 -19.03
N SER A 277 4.56 21.86 -20.32
CA SER A 277 3.38 22.62 -20.76
C SER A 277 2.11 21.85 -20.44
N MET A 278 1.33 22.40 -19.51
CA MET A 278 0.05 21.83 -19.09
C MET A 278 -1.12 22.27 -19.99
N GLU A 279 -0.85 23.16 -20.95
CA GLU A 279 -1.80 23.59 -21.98
C GLU A 279 -1.87 22.55 -23.10
N ASP A 280 -3.08 22.30 -23.63
CA ASP A 280 -3.34 21.34 -24.70
C ASP A 280 -2.42 21.58 -25.91
N ASP A 281 -1.72 20.52 -26.34
CA ASP A 281 -1.33 20.44 -27.74
C ASP A 281 -2.62 20.21 -28.56
N PRO A 282 -2.96 21.06 -29.54
CA PRO A 282 -4.13 20.89 -30.40
C PRO A 282 -4.21 19.50 -31.06
N SER A 283 -3.09 18.79 -31.18
CA SER A 283 -3.01 17.42 -31.72
C SER A 283 -3.48 16.32 -30.74
N THR A 284 -3.55 16.58 -29.44
CA THR A 284 -3.95 15.60 -28.39
C THR A 284 -5.42 15.63 -27.99
N LYS A 285 -6.22 16.55 -28.53
CA LYS A 285 -7.63 16.78 -28.11
C LYS A 285 -8.58 15.58 -28.29
N SER A 286 -8.19 14.55 -29.04
CA SER A 286 -9.03 13.37 -29.26
C SER A 286 -8.53 12.10 -28.57
N THR A 287 -7.48 12.10 -27.76
CA THR A 287 -6.99 10.84 -27.15
C THR A 287 -6.99 10.95 -25.64
N LYS A 288 -7.80 10.10 -25.00
CA LYS A 288 -7.93 9.93 -23.56
C LYS A 288 -7.23 8.65 -23.15
N ALA A 289 -6.69 8.63 -21.95
CA ALA A 289 -6.11 7.44 -21.35
C ALA A 289 -6.81 7.07 -20.04
N LEU A 290 -6.97 5.77 -19.81
CA LEU A 290 -7.45 5.16 -18.58
C LEU A 290 -6.43 4.09 -18.16
N VAL A 291 -6.03 4.10 -16.91
CA VAL A 291 -5.12 3.08 -16.38
C VAL A 291 -5.70 2.51 -15.10
N LEU A 292 -5.83 1.19 -15.07
CA LEU A 292 -6.40 0.40 -14.00
C LEU A 292 -5.35 -0.61 -13.56
N ALA A 293 -5.28 -0.89 -12.27
CA ALA A 293 -4.30 -1.83 -11.74
C ALA A 293 -4.91 -2.67 -10.62
N SER A 294 -4.34 -3.85 -10.39
CA SER A 294 -4.77 -4.72 -9.31
C SER A 294 -4.55 -4.07 -7.94
N GLY A 295 -5.52 -4.25 -7.05
CA GLY A 295 -5.58 -3.63 -5.73
C GLY A 295 -6.98 -3.78 -5.13
N VAL A 296 -7.38 -2.82 -4.29
CA VAL A 296 -8.67 -2.83 -3.56
C VAL A 296 -9.93 -2.77 -4.44
N GLU A 297 -9.77 -2.44 -5.72
CA GLU A 297 -10.86 -2.41 -6.71
C GLU A 297 -11.01 -3.74 -7.46
N THR A 298 -10.11 -4.70 -7.23
CA THR A 298 -10.28 -6.06 -7.77
C THR A 298 -11.26 -6.82 -6.88
N GLU A 299 -12.20 -7.51 -7.51
CA GLU A 299 -13.18 -8.33 -6.80
C GLU A 299 -12.91 -9.82 -7.05
N TYR A 300 -13.28 -10.69 -6.12
CA TYR A 300 -13.33 -12.13 -6.30
C TYR A 300 -14.76 -12.65 -6.14
N TYR A 301 -15.07 -13.75 -6.81
CA TYR A 301 -16.37 -14.39 -6.70
C TYR A 301 -16.37 -15.36 -5.52
N ASP A 302 -17.27 -15.14 -4.57
CA ASP A 302 -17.49 -16.00 -3.41
C ASP A 302 -18.64 -16.96 -3.69
N SER A 303 -18.31 -18.24 -3.85
CA SER A 303 -19.28 -19.30 -4.13
C SER A 303 -20.29 -19.50 -3.01
N ASP A 304 -19.91 -19.22 -1.76
CA ASP A 304 -20.76 -19.52 -0.60
C ASP A 304 -21.88 -18.49 -0.46
N SER A 305 -21.63 -17.26 -0.89
CA SER A 305 -22.60 -16.16 -0.86
C SER A 305 -23.17 -15.78 -2.23
N ASP A 306 -22.74 -16.48 -3.29
CA ASP A 306 -23.10 -16.20 -4.69
C ASP A 306 -22.94 -14.71 -5.05
N SER A 307 -21.83 -14.11 -4.62
CA SER A 307 -21.62 -12.67 -4.73
C SER A 307 -20.17 -12.30 -4.99
N TRP A 308 -19.96 -11.12 -5.58
CA TRP A 308 -18.62 -10.55 -5.75
C TRP A 308 -18.22 -9.75 -4.51
N LYS A 309 -17.01 -10.00 -4.02
CA LYS A 309 -16.43 -9.37 -2.84
C LYS A 309 -15.08 -8.76 -3.17
N LYS A 310 -14.65 -7.73 -2.45
CA LYS A 310 -13.32 -7.13 -2.66
C LYS A 310 -12.21 -8.12 -2.34
N ALA A 311 -11.23 -8.22 -3.22
CA ALA A 311 -10.01 -8.96 -2.99
C ALA A 311 -9.13 -8.25 -1.94
N SER A 312 -8.24 -9.01 -1.32
CA SER A 312 -7.27 -8.51 -0.34
C SER A 312 -5.89 -8.38 -0.98
N ILE A 313 -5.08 -7.44 -0.50
CA ILE A 313 -3.67 -7.34 -0.90
C ILE A 313 -2.92 -8.48 -0.23
N CYS A 314 -2.47 -9.45 -1.01
CA CYS A 314 -1.90 -10.69 -0.48
C CYS A 314 -0.40 -10.57 -0.20
N GLN A 315 0.07 -11.45 0.67
CA GLN A 315 1.48 -11.62 0.94
C GLN A 315 2.18 -12.14 -0.32
N MET A 316 3.28 -11.48 -0.68
CA MET A 316 4.09 -11.91 -1.81
C MET A 316 4.87 -13.18 -1.45
N GLY A 317 4.86 -14.13 -2.38
CA GLY A 317 5.79 -15.25 -2.38
C GLY A 317 7.24 -14.81 -2.51
N ASN A 318 8.16 -15.67 -2.09
CA ASN A 318 9.58 -15.40 -2.23
C ASN A 318 9.96 -15.37 -3.73
N GLY A 319 10.74 -14.37 -4.15
CA GLY A 319 11.15 -14.22 -5.56
C GLY A 319 10.14 -13.56 -6.49
N TRP A 320 8.89 -13.34 -6.05
CA TRP A 320 7.87 -12.67 -6.86
C TRP A 320 8.27 -11.26 -7.28
N GLN A 321 7.97 -10.93 -8.54
CA GLN A 321 8.24 -9.63 -9.14
C GLN A 321 6.98 -8.75 -9.13
N GLY A 322 7.15 -7.44 -9.02
CA GLY A 322 6.04 -6.48 -9.06
C GLY A 322 5.68 -6.04 -10.49
N ILE A 323 4.49 -5.44 -10.64
CA ILE A 323 4.14 -4.60 -11.79
C ILE A 323 3.96 -3.18 -11.25
N LYS A 324 4.58 -2.20 -11.91
CA LYS A 324 4.52 -0.82 -11.47
C LYS A 324 3.08 -0.29 -11.45
N GLY A 325 2.62 0.09 -10.27
CA GLY A 325 1.27 0.62 -10.03
C GLY A 325 0.23 -0.43 -9.66
N GLY A 326 0.56 -1.73 -9.74
CA GLY A 326 -0.30 -2.81 -9.27
C GLY A 326 0.15 -3.37 -7.93
N GLN A 327 -0.78 -4.03 -7.25
CA GLN A 327 -0.57 -4.78 -6.01
C GLN A 327 -0.92 -6.24 -6.24
N TRP A 328 -0.19 -7.15 -5.58
CA TRP A 328 -0.56 -8.56 -5.57
C TRP A 328 -1.86 -8.73 -4.80
N VAL A 329 -2.85 -9.37 -5.42
CA VAL A 329 -4.18 -9.56 -4.85
C VAL A 329 -4.58 -11.03 -4.86
N TRP A 330 -5.29 -11.42 -3.80
CA TRP A 330 -5.92 -12.72 -3.67
C TRP A 330 -7.24 -12.59 -2.89
N VAL A 331 -7.94 -13.69 -2.68
CA VAL A 331 -9.17 -13.75 -1.87
C VAL A 331 -8.94 -13.22 -0.44
N ARG A 332 -7.72 -13.37 0.09
CA ARG A 332 -7.30 -13.06 1.46
C ARG A 332 -5.79 -12.76 1.49
N ASP A 333 -5.32 -12.21 2.61
CA ASP A 333 -3.91 -11.84 2.80
C ASP A 333 -2.96 -13.04 2.62
N THR A 334 -3.35 -14.22 3.09
CA THR A 334 -2.60 -15.48 2.94
C THR A 334 -3.55 -16.61 2.60
N VAL A 335 -3.14 -17.59 1.80
CA VAL A 335 -3.93 -18.81 1.53
C VAL A 335 -4.18 -19.60 2.83
N THR A 336 -5.14 -20.53 2.82
CA THR A 336 -5.22 -21.51 3.92
C THR A 336 -4.23 -22.65 3.70
N THR A 337 -3.85 -23.36 4.76
CA THR A 337 -3.01 -24.57 4.63
C THR A 337 -3.69 -25.62 3.75
N GLU A 338 -5.01 -25.75 3.81
CA GLU A 338 -5.76 -26.68 2.96
C GLU A 338 -5.69 -26.28 1.48
N GLU A 339 -5.84 -24.99 1.16
CA GLU A 339 -5.65 -24.50 -0.21
C GLU A 339 -4.21 -24.67 -0.69
N ALA A 340 -3.23 -24.43 0.18
CA ALA A 340 -1.83 -24.65 -0.15
C ALA A 340 -1.57 -26.12 -0.54
N ILE A 341 -2.18 -27.06 0.19
CA ILE A 341 -2.02 -28.51 -0.05
C ILE A 341 -2.77 -28.97 -1.30
N THR A 342 -4.03 -28.53 -1.45
CA THR A 342 -4.95 -29.06 -2.48
C THR A 342 -5.00 -28.24 -3.76
N GLY A 343 -4.39 -27.05 -3.76
CA GLY A 343 -4.52 -26.07 -4.83
C GLY A 343 -5.89 -25.37 -4.76
N SER A 344 -6.10 -24.39 -5.63
CA SER A 344 -7.38 -23.70 -5.70
C SER A 344 -7.64 -23.12 -7.08
N GLN A 345 -8.91 -22.89 -7.39
CA GLN A 345 -9.32 -22.13 -8.56
C GLN A 345 -10.32 -21.06 -8.13
N LYS A 346 -10.01 -19.79 -8.39
CA LYS A 346 -10.84 -18.65 -8.01
C LYS A 346 -11.00 -17.69 -9.18
N LYS A 347 -12.18 -17.08 -9.28
CA LYS A 347 -12.48 -16.03 -10.26
C LYS A 347 -12.27 -14.68 -9.61
N LEU A 348 -11.43 -13.86 -10.21
CA LEU A 348 -11.29 -12.45 -9.91
C LEU A 348 -11.82 -11.62 -11.08
N ARG A 349 -12.25 -10.38 -10.85
CA ARG A 349 -12.67 -9.48 -11.92
C ARG A 349 -12.24 -8.04 -11.69
N LEU A 350 -12.15 -7.33 -12.80
CA LEU A 350 -12.08 -5.89 -12.90
C LEU A 350 -13.28 -5.41 -13.73
N GLN A 351 -14.01 -4.43 -13.21
CA GLN A 351 -15.09 -3.75 -13.94
C GLN A 351 -14.74 -2.28 -14.13
N PHE A 352 -14.98 -1.76 -15.33
CA PHE A 352 -14.76 -0.35 -15.63
C PHE A 352 -15.63 0.10 -16.79
N ASN A 353 -15.89 1.40 -16.87
CA ASN A 353 -16.70 1.99 -17.93
C ASN A 353 -15.83 2.85 -18.86
N LEU A 354 -16.03 2.70 -20.16
CA LEU A 354 -15.53 3.61 -21.18
C LEU A 354 -16.68 4.51 -21.65
N PRO A 355 -16.46 5.83 -21.83
CA PRO A 355 -17.53 6.74 -22.27
C PRO A 355 -18.22 6.28 -23.56
N THR A 356 -19.52 6.56 -23.68
CA THR A 356 -20.30 6.27 -24.88
C THR A 356 -19.64 6.92 -26.11
N GLU A 357 -19.61 6.21 -27.24
CA GLU A 357 -18.94 6.63 -28.49
C GLU A 357 -17.40 6.64 -28.46
N SER A 358 -16.77 6.12 -27.39
CA SER A 358 -15.31 5.99 -27.34
C SER A 358 -14.81 4.93 -28.32
N ALA A 359 -13.86 5.30 -29.18
CA ALA A 359 -13.13 4.33 -29.99
C ALA A 359 -11.82 3.95 -29.29
N VAL A 360 -11.69 2.69 -28.88
CA VAL A 360 -10.44 2.16 -28.29
C VAL A 360 -9.37 2.17 -29.37
N ARG A 361 -8.27 2.87 -29.10
CA ARG A 361 -7.08 2.93 -29.96
C ARG A 361 -6.06 1.89 -29.57
N ARG A 362 -5.98 1.61 -28.26
CA ARG A 362 -5.02 0.67 -27.69
C ARG A 362 -5.51 0.23 -26.31
N ALA A 363 -5.32 -1.04 -25.99
CA ALA A 363 -5.51 -1.55 -24.64
C ALA A 363 -4.48 -2.62 -24.35
N GLU A 364 -3.53 -2.29 -23.47
CA GLU A 364 -2.42 -3.16 -23.11
C GLU A 364 -2.50 -3.54 -21.65
N MET A 365 -2.47 -4.84 -21.37
CA MET A 365 -2.45 -5.37 -20.03
C MET A 365 -1.10 -6.03 -19.73
N LEU A 366 -0.48 -5.59 -18.65
CA LEU A 366 0.60 -6.34 -18.01
C LEU A 366 0.00 -7.28 -16.98
N LEU A 367 0.45 -8.54 -16.94
CA LEU A 367 -0.06 -9.52 -15.98
C LEU A 367 1.03 -10.50 -15.51
N ARG A 368 0.92 -10.89 -14.23
CA ARG A 368 1.60 -12.03 -13.62
C ARG A 368 0.63 -12.74 -12.70
N SER A 369 0.80 -14.03 -12.53
CA SER A 369 0.08 -14.80 -11.52
C SER A 369 0.96 -15.89 -10.95
N ASP A 370 0.57 -16.36 -9.77
CA ASP A 370 1.05 -17.59 -9.17
C ASP A 370 -0.15 -18.51 -8.88
N ASP A 371 -0.35 -19.63 -9.58
CA ASP A 371 0.52 -20.18 -10.64
C ASP A 371 0.11 -19.70 -12.03
N THR A 372 -1.16 -19.91 -12.39
CA THR A 372 -1.65 -19.75 -13.77
C THR A 372 -3.00 -19.05 -13.82
N CYS A 373 -3.20 -18.19 -14.80
CA CYS A 373 -4.39 -17.38 -14.99
C CYS A 373 -4.91 -17.49 -16.42
N HIS A 374 -6.21 -17.73 -16.56
CA HIS A 374 -6.95 -17.56 -17.81
C HIS A 374 -7.72 -16.24 -17.79
N ILE A 375 -7.79 -15.58 -18.93
CA ILE A 375 -8.38 -14.24 -19.03
C ILE A 375 -9.60 -14.29 -19.95
N ILE A 376 -10.68 -13.65 -19.50
CA ILE A 376 -11.91 -13.47 -20.26
C ILE A 376 -12.21 -11.97 -20.28
N VAL A 377 -12.31 -11.37 -21.47
CA VAL A 377 -12.64 -9.96 -21.65
C VAL A 377 -13.99 -9.87 -22.35
N ASN A 378 -14.99 -9.28 -21.70
CA ASN A 378 -16.36 -9.16 -22.23
C ASN A 378 -16.88 -10.46 -22.85
N ASP A 379 -16.80 -11.56 -22.08
CA ASP A 379 -17.19 -12.92 -22.47
C ASP A 379 -16.32 -13.61 -23.53
N VAL A 380 -15.26 -12.96 -24.01
CA VAL A 380 -14.27 -13.56 -24.92
C VAL A 380 -13.09 -14.11 -24.13
N ARG A 381 -12.94 -15.44 -24.10
CA ARG A 381 -11.81 -16.12 -23.46
C ARG A 381 -10.56 -16.06 -24.35
N LEU A 382 -9.46 -15.57 -23.79
CA LEU A 382 -8.15 -15.67 -24.41
C LEU A 382 -7.62 -17.11 -24.29
N LEU A 383 -7.03 -17.63 -25.36
CA LEU A 383 -6.58 -19.02 -25.43
C LEU A 383 -5.30 -19.30 -24.65
N GLN A 384 -4.50 -18.27 -24.39
CA GLN A 384 -3.23 -18.39 -23.69
C GLN A 384 -3.43 -18.42 -22.18
N GLU A 385 -2.60 -19.22 -21.51
CA GLU A 385 -2.44 -19.25 -20.06
C GLU A 385 -1.30 -18.32 -19.67
N TYR A 386 -1.48 -17.56 -18.59
CA TYR A 386 -0.50 -16.59 -18.12
C TYR A 386 -0.06 -16.95 -16.71
N GLY A 387 1.24 -16.90 -16.42
CA GLY A 387 1.77 -17.28 -15.10
C GLY A 387 3.00 -16.46 -14.75
N GLY A 388 3.97 -17.08 -14.07
CA GLY A 388 5.33 -16.54 -13.97
C GLY A 388 5.46 -15.37 -12.99
N ALA A 389 5.02 -15.57 -11.76
CA ALA A 389 5.22 -14.61 -10.67
C ALA A 389 6.69 -14.21 -10.48
N GLU A 390 7.63 -15.14 -10.71
CA GLU A 390 9.08 -14.93 -10.56
C GLU A 390 9.79 -14.46 -11.84
N TYR A 391 9.11 -14.45 -12.99
CA TYR A 391 9.76 -14.15 -14.27
C TYR A 391 10.29 -12.71 -14.31
N ALA A 392 11.39 -12.49 -15.02
CA ALA A 392 11.99 -11.16 -15.12
C ALA A 392 11.01 -10.11 -15.69
N ASP A 393 10.23 -10.48 -16.71
CA ASP A 393 9.27 -9.61 -17.37
C ASP A 393 7.83 -10.13 -17.21
N PRO A 394 6.82 -9.24 -17.04
CA PRO A 394 5.41 -9.63 -17.04
C PRO A 394 4.96 -10.00 -18.45
N PHE A 395 3.84 -10.72 -18.54
CA PHE A 395 3.15 -10.89 -19.81
C PHE A 395 2.57 -9.55 -20.26
N LEU A 396 2.78 -9.19 -21.52
CA LEU A 396 2.14 -8.05 -22.18
C LEU A 396 1.06 -8.61 -23.10
N ILE A 397 -0.18 -8.17 -22.90
CA ILE A 397 -1.38 -8.73 -23.52
C ILE A 397 -2.16 -7.59 -24.16
N ASP A 398 -2.31 -7.64 -25.48
CA ASP A 398 -3.13 -6.70 -26.23
C ASP A 398 -4.59 -7.15 -26.17
N ILE A 399 -5.47 -6.30 -25.64
CA ILE A 399 -6.90 -6.59 -25.48
C ILE A 399 -7.81 -5.54 -26.11
N ASP A 400 -7.25 -4.66 -26.93
CA ASP A 400 -7.92 -3.53 -27.58
C ASP A 400 -9.17 -3.97 -28.36
N GLN A 401 -9.07 -5.05 -29.12
CA GLN A 401 -10.16 -5.59 -29.94
C GLN A 401 -11.32 -6.21 -29.13
N TYR A 402 -11.14 -6.43 -27.82
CA TYR A 402 -12.16 -7.05 -26.96
C TYR A 402 -12.89 -6.03 -26.09
N LEU A 403 -12.41 -4.78 -26.03
CA LEU A 403 -13.06 -3.72 -25.27
C LEU A 403 -14.16 -3.05 -26.10
N VAL A 404 -15.22 -2.62 -25.41
CA VAL A 404 -16.39 -1.97 -26.01
C VAL A 404 -16.64 -0.61 -25.35
N SER A 405 -17.35 0.30 -26.03
CA SER A 405 -17.86 1.50 -25.36
C SER A 405 -18.90 1.10 -24.30
N GLY A 406 -18.92 1.77 -23.16
CA GLY A 406 -19.76 1.41 -22.02
C GLY A 406 -19.05 0.48 -21.03
N ASP A 407 -19.81 -0.41 -20.40
CA ASP A 407 -19.30 -1.28 -19.35
C ASP A 407 -18.43 -2.41 -19.91
N ASN A 408 -17.26 -2.58 -19.32
CA ASN A 408 -16.31 -3.62 -19.63
C ASN A 408 -16.05 -4.45 -18.38
N THR A 409 -15.97 -5.77 -18.55
CA THR A 409 -15.58 -6.70 -17.49
C THR A 409 -14.43 -7.57 -17.97
N ILE A 410 -13.35 -7.60 -17.18
CA ILE A 410 -12.25 -8.55 -17.35
C ILE A 410 -12.31 -9.53 -16.19
N THR A 411 -12.45 -10.81 -16.50
CA THR A 411 -12.41 -11.91 -15.52
C THR A 411 -11.08 -12.64 -15.62
N PHE A 412 -10.48 -12.89 -14.48
CA PHE A 412 -9.25 -13.65 -14.28
C PHE A 412 -9.61 -14.96 -13.57
N GLU A 413 -9.52 -16.09 -14.25
CA GLU A 413 -9.64 -17.40 -13.62
C GLU A 413 -8.24 -17.82 -13.16
N LEU A 414 -7.93 -17.57 -11.89
CA LEU A 414 -6.64 -17.89 -11.30
C LEU A 414 -6.68 -19.30 -10.71
N VAL A 415 -5.73 -20.12 -11.15
CA VAL A 415 -5.49 -21.50 -10.72
C VAL A 415 -4.16 -21.54 -9.97
N SER A 416 -4.20 -21.98 -8.72
CA SER A 416 -3.04 -22.38 -7.95
C SER A 416 -2.96 -23.91 -7.93
N TYR A 417 -1.79 -24.43 -8.25
CA TYR A 417 -1.53 -25.85 -8.27
C TYR A 417 -1.33 -26.41 -6.86
N ALA A 418 -1.77 -27.65 -6.66
CA ALA A 418 -1.64 -28.35 -5.40
C ALA A 418 -0.17 -28.56 -5.03
N LYS A 419 0.18 -28.29 -3.76
CA LYS A 419 1.48 -28.60 -3.18
C LYS A 419 1.29 -29.53 -1.97
N PRO A 420 1.18 -30.86 -2.18
CA PRO A 420 0.76 -31.79 -1.13
C PRO A 420 1.69 -31.86 0.10
N ASP A 421 2.93 -31.41 -0.05
CA ASP A 421 3.94 -31.35 1.01
C ASP A 421 3.98 -30.02 1.77
N ALA A 422 3.11 -29.06 1.40
CA ALA A 422 2.96 -27.79 2.11
C ALA A 422 2.55 -28.03 3.58
N LYS A 423 3.25 -27.37 4.50
CA LYS A 423 2.99 -27.43 5.94
C LYS A 423 2.37 -26.15 6.46
N ALA A 424 2.58 -25.05 5.75
CA ALA A 424 2.05 -23.75 6.09
C ALA A 424 1.60 -23.00 4.82
N PRO A 425 0.72 -21.99 4.94
CA PRO A 425 0.28 -21.16 3.82
C PRO A 425 1.40 -20.58 2.96
N GLU A 426 2.50 -20.21 3.60
CA GLU A 426 3.64 -19.54 2.95
C GLU A 426 4.41 -20.49 2.03
N ASP A 427 4.20 -21.81 2.15
CA ASP A 427 4.83 -22.81 1.29
C ASP A 427 4.26 -22.82 -0.13
N ASN A 428 3.04 -22.32 -0.32
CA ASN A 428 2.36 -22.27 -1.62
C ASN A 428 1.56 -20.96 -1.78
N PRO A 429 2.25 -19.81 -1.89
CA PRO A 429 1.58 -18.52 -2.01
C PRO A 429 0.80 -18.44 -3.34
N THR A 430 -0.33 -17.74 -3.34
CA THR A 430 -1.18 -17.58 -4.54
C THR A 430 -1.53 -16.12 -4.72
N GLY A 431 -1.50 -15.62 -5.95
CA GLY A 431 -1.84 -14.23 -6.21
C GLY A 431 -1.89 -13.86 -7.68
N LEU A 432 -2.52 -12.72 -7.95
CA LEU A 432 -2.59 -12.08 -9.25
C LEU A 432 -2.06 -10.65 -9.14
N ILE A 433 -1.32 -10.19 -10.13
CA ILE A 433 -1.01 -8.77 -10.29
C ILE A 433 -1.19 -8.39 -11.76
N TYR A 434 -1.90 -7.29 -12.00
CA TYR A 434 -2.12 -6.79 -13.36
C TYR A 434 -2.12 -5.27 -13.41
N ARG A 435 -1.91 -4.74 -14.62
CA ARG A 435 -2.13 -3.34 -14.95
C ARG A 435 -2.64 -3.22 -16.37
N LEU A 436 -3.80 -2.63 -16.55
CA LEU A 436 -4.40 -2.31 -17.83
C LEU A 436 -4.19 -0.83 -18.16
N GLN A 437 -3.71 -0.54 -19.36
CA GLN A 437 -3.66 0.79 -19.95
C GLN A 437 -4.54 0.81 -21.19
N VAL A 438 -5.55 1.69 -21.20
CA VAL A 438 -6.48 1.88 -22.33
C VAL A 438 -6.33 3.30 -22.85
N GLU A 439 -6.10 3.44 -24.15
CA GLU A 439 -6.16 4.70 -24.89
C GLU A 439 -7.39 4.66 -25.79
N TYR A 440 -8.22 5.70 -25.72
CA TYR A 440 -9.48 5.79 -26.45
C TYR A 440 -9.76 7.23 -26.90
N SER A 441 -10.55 7.41 -27.95
CA SER A 441 -10.97 8.72 -28.46
C SER A 441 -12.42 9.03 -28.20
#